data_AF-A0A7X4J5R0-F1
#
_entry.id   AF-A0A7X4J5R0-F1
#
_cell.length_a   1.000
_cell.length_b   1.000
_cell.length_c   1.000
_cell.angle_alpha   90.00
_cell.angle_beta   90.00
_cell.angle_gamma   90.00
#
_symmetry.space_group_name_H-M   'P 1'
#
loop_
_entity.id
_entity.type
_entity.pdbx_description
1 polymer ?
#
loop_
_entity_poly.entity_id
_entity_poly.type
_entity_poly.pdbx_seq_one_letter_code
_entity_poly.pdbx_strand_id
1 'polypeptide(L)'
;MRRADLIQMMVGMLGEALEDEGSHNPGKASATSPLLGQDAVLSSMGLVTLITDAESVLADEHGVEVTLVSEDAFSRRQSPFRTVEALADYVLELAGLAPGKDREPDGTASSHG
;
A
#
# COMPACT_ATOMS: atom_id res chain seq x y z
N MET A 1 -10.87 -0.12 7.81
CA MET A 1 -9.46 -0.05 8.21
C MET A 1 -9.02 1.41 8.23
N ARG A 2 -8.21 1.88 9.20
CA ARG A 2 -7.63 3.25 9.13
C ARG A 2 -6.28 3.20 8.41
N ARG A 3 -5.89 4.30 7.76
CA ARG A 3 -4.59 4.42 7.08
C ARG A 3 -3.40 4.08 7.99
N ALA A 4 -3.41 4.58 9.21
CA ALA A 4 -2.34 4.32 10.18
C ALA A 4 -2.21 2.82 10.54
N ASP A 5 -3.33 2.11 10.67
CA ASP A 5 -3.34 0.67 10.96
C ASP A 5 -2.74 -0.13 9.80
N LEU A 6 -3.09 0.25 8.56
CA LEU A 6 -2.54 -0.37 7.35
C LEU A 6 -1.04 -0.15 7.19
N ILE A 7 -0.57 1.08 7.46
CA ILE A 7 0.86 1.39 7.40
C ILE A 7 1.63 0.56 8.44
N GLN A 8 1.14 0.50 9.69
CA GLN A 8 1.78 -0.28 10.74
C GLN A 8 1.86 -1.76 10.36
N MET A 9 0.79 -2.30 9.79
CA MET A 9 0.77 -3.67 9.29
C MET A 9 1.81 -3.91 8.19
N MET A 10 1.85 -3.04 7.17
CA MET A 10 2.81 -3.16 6.07
C MET A 10 4.27 -2.96 6.51
N VAL A 11 4.52 -2.09 7.51
CA VAL A 11 5.85 -1.94 8.12
C VAL A 11 6.27 -3.23 8.82
N GLY A 12 5.33 -3.91 9.49
CA GLY A 12 5.56 -5.24 10.06
C GLY A 12 5.98 -6.26 9.01
N MET A 13 5.20 -6.38 7.93
CA MET A 13 5.51 -7.28 6.81
C MET A 13 6.85 -6.95 6.15
N LEU A 14 7.17 -5.65 5.99
CA LEU A 14 8.47 -5.22 5.49
C LEU A 14 9.62 -5.67 6.40
N GLY A 15 9.41 -5.61 7.73
CA GLY A 15 10.38 -6.11 8.70
C GLY A 15 10.66 -7.59 8.50
N GLU A 16 9.62 -8.41 8.40
CA GLU A 16 9.76 -9.85 8.19
C GLU A 16 10.42 -10.16 6.83
N ALA A 17 10.01 -9.49 5.75
CA ALA A 17 10.62 -9.64 4.44
C ALA A 17 12.12 -9.29 4.43
N LEU A 18 12.53 -8.28 5.20
CA LEU A 18 13.94 -7.91 5.36
C LEU A 18 14.72 -8.99 6.13
N GLU A 19 14.14 -9.59 7.16
CA GLU A 19 14.76 -10.68 7.92
C GLU A 19 14.93 -11.92 7.04
N ASP A 20 13.93 -12.25 6.22
CA ASP A 20 13.96 -13.36 5.28
C ASP A 20 15.04 -13.19 4.20
N GLU A 21 15.29 -11.95 3.74
CA GLU A 21 16.42 -11.66 2.83
C GLU A 21 17.80 -11.66 3.54
N GLY A 22 17.84 -11.90 4.85
CA GLY A 22 19.08 -11.99 5.65
C GLY A 22 19.54 -10.64 6.23
N SER A 23 18.68 -9.63 6.22
CA SER A 23 18.96 -8.34 6.88
C SER A 23 18.88 -8.50 8.39
N HIS A 24 20.00 -8.29 9.07
CA HIS A 24 20.08 -8.38 10.54
C HIS A 24 19.58 -7.10 11.24
N ASN A 25 18.93 -6.19 10.52
CA ASN A 25 18.41 -4.94 11.08
C ASN A 25 16.98 -4.62 10.58
N PRO A 26 15.98 -5.46 10.93
CA PRO A 26 14.56 -5.22 10.62
C PRO A 26 14.04 -3.90 11.19
N GLY A 27 14.66 -3.38 12.27
CA GLY A 27 14.29 -2.10 12.88
C GLY A 27 14.46 -0.86 11.98
N LYS A 28 14.98 -1.02 10.75
CA LYS A 28 14.98 0.03 9.72
C LYS A 28 13.69 0.08 8.89
N ALA A 29 12.80 -0.90 9.01
CA ALA A 29 11.49 -0.85 8.37
C ALA A 29 10.69 0.35 8.91
N SER A 30 10.18 1.18 8.01
CA SER A 30 9.45 2.39 8.33
C SER A 30 8.50 2.74 7.20
N ALA A 31 7.53 3.58 7.51
CA ALA A 31 6.52 4.06 6.56
C ALA A 31 7.16 4.74 5.33
N THR A 32 8.29 5.42 5.54
CA THR A 32 9.05 6.11 4.49
C THR A 32 10.12 5.25 3.84
N SER A 33 10.24 3.97 4.21
CA SER A 33 11.27 3.10 3.65
C SER A 33 11.05 2.91 2.14
N PRO A 34 12.09 3.13 1.32
CA PRO A 34 11.98 2.97 -0.13
C PRO A 34 11.81 1.49 -0.49
N LEU A 35 10.76 1.17 -1.25
CA LEU A 35 10.44 -0.20 -1.68
C LEU A 35 10.86 -0.47 -3.14
N LEU A 36 11.00 0.58 -3.96
CA LEU A 36 11.36 0.49 -5.37
C LEU A 36 12.38 1.57 -5.74
N GLY A 37 13.35 1.20 -6.59
CA GLY A 37 14.38 2.10 -7.12
C GLY A 37 15.78 1.75 -6.62
N GLN A 38 16.74 2.64 -6.89
CA GLN A 38 18.15 2.42 -6.54
C GLN A 38 18.42 2.30 -5.03
N ASP A 39 17.58 2.92 -4.21
CA ASP A 39 17.72 2.95 -2.75
C ASP A 39 16.78 1.94 -2.07
N ALA A 40 16.12 1.06 -2.84
CA ALA A 40 15.15 0.10 -2.30
C ALA A 40 15.79 -0.81 -1.23
N VAL A 41 15.07 -1.01 -0.13
CA VAL A 41 15.55 -1.86 0.97
C VAL A 41 15.34 -3.35 0.71
N LEU A 42 14.41 -3.70 -0.19
CA LEU A 42 14.13 -5.06 -0.63
C LEU A 42 14.68 -5.29 -2.05
N SER A 43 14.96 -6.55 -2.37
CA SER A 43 15.15 -6.95 -3.76
C SER A 43 13.83 -6.91 -4.54
N SER A 44 13.91 -7.03 -5.87
CA SER A 44 12.70 -7.15 -6.71
C SER A 44 11.82 -8.35 -6.31
N MET A 45 12.43 -9.45 -5.86
CA MET A 45 11.69 -10.62 -5.38
C MET A 45 11.09 -10.37 -4.00
N GLY A 46 11.86 -9.77 -3.08
CA GLY A 46 11.35 -9.38 -1.76
C GLY A 46 10.14 -8.43 -1.85
N LEU A 47 10.17 -7.49 -2.80
CA LEU A 47 9.03 -6.60 -3.07
C LEU A 47 7.80 -7.38 -3.55
N VAL A 48 7.97 -8.33 -4.47
CA VAL A 48 6.84 -9.15 -4.97
C VAL A 48 6.25 -10.01 -3.85
N THR A 49 7.10 -10.58 -2.99
CA THR A 49 6.65 -11.32 -1.80
C THR A 49 5.84 -10.42 -0.87
N LEU A 50 6.39 -9.26 -0.48
CA LEU A 50 5.69 -8.28 0.35
C LEU A 50 4.31 -7.90 -0.21
N ILE A 51 4.23 -7.69 -1.52
CA ILE A 51 2.97 -7.34 -2.18
C ILE A 51 1.97 -8.50 -2.10
N THR A 52 2.42 -9.71 -2.40
CA THR A 52 1.57 -10.92 -2.40
C THR A 52 1.05 -11.22 -0.99
N ASP A 53 1.90 -11.07 0.02
CA ASP A 53 1.52 -11.26 1.43
C ASP A 53 0.53 -10.19 1.87
N ALA A 54 0.75 -8.93 1.47
CA ALA A 54 -0.20 -7.85 1.75
C ALA A 54 -1.57 -8.12 1.13
N GLU A 55 -1.64 -8.58 -0.12
CA GLU A 55 -2.90 -8.98 -0.77
C GLU A 55 -3.59 -10.13 -0.03
N SER A 56 -2.84 -11.15 0.37
CA SER A 56 -3.37 -12.30 1.12
C SER A 56 -3.92 -11.89 2.49
N VAL A 57 -3.15 -11.12 3.27
CA VAL A 57 -3.56 -10.67 4.61
C VAL A 57 -4.78 -9.76 4.51
N LEU A 58 -4.82 -8.85 3.53
CA LEU A 58 -5.99 -7.99 3.29
C LEU A 58 -7.24 -8.81 2.95
N ALA A 59 -7.11 -9.84 2.12
CA ALA A 59 -8.23 -10.70 1.75
C ALA A 59 -8.69 -11.57 2.93
N ASP A 60 -7.76 -12.24 3.63
CA ASP A 60 -8.08 -13.21 4.69
C ASP A 60 -8.53 -12.54 5.99
N GLU A 61 -7.81 -11.51 6.45
CA GLU A 61 -8.08 -10.87 7.75
C GLU A 61 -9.07 -9.70 7.66
N HIS A 62 -9.17 -9.06 6.49
CA HIS A 62 -10.01 -7.87 6.31
C HIS A 62 -11.12 -8.02 5.28
N GLY A 63 -11.16 -9.11 4.51
CA GLY A 63 -12.12 -9.30 3.42
C GLY A 63 -11.95 -8.28 2.29
N VAL A 64 -10.75 -7.71 2.15
CA VAL A 64 -10.40 -6.69 1.15
C VAL A 64 -9.64 -7.36 0.02
N GLU A 65 -10.35 -7.69 -1.05
CA GLU A 65 -9.76 -8.24 -2.28
C GLU A 65 -9.22 -7.10 -3.15
N VAL A 66 -7.90 -6.96 -3.23
CA VAL A 66 -7.21 -5.95 -4.06
C VAL A 66 -6.13 -6.61 -4.91
N THR A 67 -5.86 -6.04 -6.08
CA THR A 67 -4.75 -6.44 -6.96
C THR A 67 -3.77 -5.28 -7.09
N LEU A 68 -2.66 -5.35 -6.35
CA LEU A 68 -1.64 -4.32 -6.28
C LEU A 68 -0.73 -4.35 -7.51
N VAL A 69 -0.34 -5.53 -7.97
CA VAL A 69 0.50 -5.69 -9.17
C VAL A 69 -0.36 -5.68 -10.43
N SER A 70 -0.60 -4.49 -10.98
CA SER A 70 -1.32 -4.30 -12.25
C SER A 70 -0.47 -3.50 -13.25
N GLU A 71 -0.74 -3.64 -14.55
CA GLU A 71 -0.08 -2.86 -15.61
C GLU A 71 -0.21 -1.34 -15.39
N ASP A 72 -1.35 -0.91 -14.85
CA ASP A 72 -1.60 0.47 -14.40
C ASP A 72 -0.69 0.91 -13.25
N ALA A 73 -0.35 0.02 -12.31
CA ALA A 73 0.45 0.37 -11.14
C ALA A 73 1.89 0.77 -11.52
N PHE A 74 2.45 0.14 -12.55
CA PHE A 74 3.77 0.46 -13.09
C PHE A 74 3.77 1.65 -14.04
N SER A 75 2.66 1.89 -14.75
CA SER A 75 2.53 2.97 -15.73
C SER A 75 2.14 4.32 -15.11
N ARG A 76 1.69 4.33 -13.85
CA ARG A 76 1.35 5.55 -13.10
C ARG A 76 2.56 6.46 -12.91
N ARG A 77 2.35 7.77 -13.08
CA ARG A 77 3.38 8.82 -12.91
C ARG A 77 4.00 8.83 -11.51
N GLN A 78 3.24 8.42 -10.50
CA GLN A 78 3.71 8.17 -9.15
C GLN A 78 3.51 6.68 -8.87
N SER A 79 4.61 5.92 -8.88
CA SER A 79 4.55 4.49 -8.58
C SER A 79 4.14 4.30 -7.12
N PRO A 80 3.12 3.46 -6.83
CA PRO A 80 2.67 3.15 -5.48
C PRO A 80 3.72 2.37 -4.69
N PHE A 81 4.69 1.76 -5.38
CA PHE A 81 5.76 0.97 -4.76
C PHE A 81 6.97 1.82 -4.35
N ARG A 82 6.86 3.14 -4.29
CA ARG A 82 7.99 3.98 -3.86
C ARG A 82 8.31 3.82 -2.38
N THR A 83 7.28 3.84 -1.53
CA THR A 83 7.42 3.73 -0.07
C THR A 83 6.23 2.96 0.49
N VAL A 84 6.34 2.50 1.74
CA VAL A 84 5.24 1.82 2.44
C VAL A 84 4.00 2.72 2.56
N GLU A 85 4.17 4.02 2.83
CA GLU A 85 3.04 4.96 2.84
C GLU A 85 2.33 5.05 1.50
N ALA A 86 3.09 5.15 0.40
CA ALA A 86 2.51 5.24 -0.94
C ALA A 86 1.75 3.95 -1.30
N LEU A 87 2.27 2.79 -0.87
CA LEU A 87 1.63 1.50 -1.07
C LEU A 87 0.32 1.39 -0.26
N ALA A 88 0.33 1.84 0.99
CA ALA A 88 -0.86 1.86 1.84
C ALA A 88 -1.94 2.80 1.28
N ASP A 89 -1.56 3.99 0.81
CA ASP A 89 -2.48 4.92 0.15
C ASP A 89 -3.10 4.29 -1.10
N TYR A 90 -2.31 3.54 -1.86
CA TYR A 90 -2.79 2.83 -3.05
C TYR A 90 -3.75 1.69 -2.73
N VAL A 91 -3.48 0.89 -1.70
CA VAL A 91 -4.42 -0.13 -1.20
C VAL A 91 -5.75 0.49 -0.82
N LEU A 92 -5.73 1.63 -0.09
CA LEU A 92 -6.98 2.31 0.31
C LEU A 92 -7.76 2.84 -0.89
N GLU A 93 -7.07 3.34 -1.92
CA GLU A 93 -7.69 3.72 -3.19
C GLU A 93 -8.38 2.53 -3.86
N LEU A 94 -7.68 1.40 -4.00
CA LEU A 94 -8.22 0.19 -4.63
C LEU A 94 -9.38 -0.43 -3.85
N ALA A 95 -9.30 -0.42 -2.53
CA ALA A 95 -10.36 -0.93 -1.66
C ALA A 95 -11.63 -0.06 -1.67
N GLY A 96 -11.65 1.07 -2.40
CA GLY A 96 -12.73 2.05 -2.35
C GLY A 96 -12.86 2.75 -1.00
N LEU A 97 -11.85 2.58 -0.13
CA LEU A 97 -11.72 3.17 1.20
C LEU A 97 -10.93 4.47 1.13
N ALA A 98 -11.12 5.22 0.03
CA ALA A 98 -10.30 6.38 -0.34
C ALA A 98 -9.92 7.20 0.91
N PRO A 99 -8.62 7.51 1.12
CA PRO A 99 -8.18 8.28 2.27
C PRO A 99 -8.98 9.57 2.25
N GLY A 100 -9.84 9.75 3.27
CA GLY A 100 -10.96 10.68 3.25
C GLY A 100 -10.67 11.93 2.45
N LYS A 101 -11.08 11.92 1.17
CA LYS A 101 -11.43 13.16 0.52
C LYS A 101 -12.67 13.55 1.28
N ASP A 102 -12.56 14.56 2.14
CA ASP A 102 -13.71 15.32 2.61
C ASP A 102 -14.62 15.47 1.40
N ARG A 103 -15.70 14.69 1.39
CA ARG A 103 -16.77 14.81 0.43
C ARG A 103 -17.30 16.20 0.73
N GLU A 104 -16.97 17.19 -0.08
CA GLU A 104 -17.86 18.34 -0.21
C GLU A 104 -19.19 17.77 -0.71
N PRO A 105 -20.27 17.82 0.08
CA PRO A 105 -21.60 17.53 -0.40
C PRO A 105 -22.25 18.89 -0.69
N ASP A 106 -21.97 19.48 -1.84
CA ASP A 106 -22.73 20.67 -2.27
C ASP A 106 -22.62 20.84 -3.80
N GLY A 107 -23.67 20.80 -4.61
CA GLY A 107 -25.08 20.70 -4.29
C GLY A 107 -25.92 20.34 -5.52
N THR A 108 -27.06 19.73 -5.22
CA THR A 108 -28.32 19.85 -5.96
C THR A 108 -28.38 19.27 -7.37
N ALA A 109 -28.76 17.99 -7.43
CA ALA A 109 -29.64 17.52 -8.48
C ALA A 109 -31.03 18.18 -8.32
N SER A 110 -31.58 18.63 -9.46
CA SER A 110 -33.00 18.84 -9.74
C SER A 110 -33.75 19.93 -8.97
N SER A 111 -34.28 20.92 -9.71
CA SER A 111 -35.73 21.05 -9.91
C SER A 111 -36.12 22.22 -10.81
N HIS A 112 -37.00 21.91 -11.78
CA HIS A 112 -38.15 22.70 -12.24
C HIS A 112 -37.96 24.00 -13.04
N GLY A 113 -38.67 24.08 -14.17
CA GLY A 113 -39.24 25.32 -14.70
C GLY A 113 -39.05 25.53 -16.18
#